data_AF-A0A254SBK3-F1
#
_entry.id   AF-A0A254SBK3-F1
#
_cell.length_a   1.000
_cell.length_b   1.000
_cell.length_c   1.000
_cell.angle_alpha   90.00
_cell.angle_beta   90.00
_cell.angle_gamma   90.00
#
_symmetry.space_group_name_H-M   'P 1'
#
loop_
_entity.id
_entity.type
_entity.pdbx_description
1 polymer ?
#
loop_
_entity_poly.entity_id
_entity_poly.type
_entity_poly.pdbx_seq_one_letter_code
_entity_poly.pdbx_strand_id
1 'polypeptide(L)'
;MRDFLGAFVSVFLAIALCACSDSLAGAEAGDTSRSNILVDARDLQTYKTVEIGGRVWMAENLNYRVVWERDDFDSLIYAVGGFEHAADSLISRGFITDIQGGYYFMGYSSYFDEFAYFWTTDEVRANYARTVMLEKGRSSVSYDEAYEEFALSVRCVKSR
;
A
#
# COMPACT_ATOMS: atom_id res chain seq x y z
N MET A 1 -0.77 13.40 -76.53
CA MET A 1 0.02 12.78 -77.60
C MET A 1 1.48 12.80 -77.18
N ARG A 2 2.14 11.65 -77.38
CA ARG A 2 3.55 11.30 -77.10
C ARG A 2 3.80 10.57 -75.78
N ASP A 3 3.67 9.26 -75.95
CA ASP A 3 4.19 8.12 -75.21
C ASP A 3 5.71 8.22 -74.95
N PHE A 4 6.21 7.55 -73.91
CA PHE A 4 7.33 6.59 -74.03
C PHE A 4 7.47 5.71 -72.77
N LEU A 5 7.49 4.41 -73.04
CA LEU A 5 7.72 3.25 -72.17
C LEU A 5 9.19 3.20 -71.69
N GLY A 6 9.50 2.66 -70.49
CA GLY A 6 10.90 2.35 -70.14
C GLY A 6 11.20 1.88 -68.70
N ALA A 7 11.06 0.57 -68.48
CA ALA A 7 11.74 -0.36 -67.56
C ALA A 7 12.51 0.10 -66.28
N PHE A 8 12.16 -0.60 -65.17
CA PHE A 8 12.99 -1.13 -64.08
C PHE A 8 14.51 -0.88 -64.11
N VAL A 9 15.05 -0.30 -63.03
CA VAL A 9 16.18 -0.87 -62.24
C VAL A 9 16.08 -0.35 -60.80
N SER A 10 16.00 -1.29 -59.85
CA SER A 10 16.17 -1.08 -58.43
C SER A 10 17.66 -0.97 -58.11
N VAL A 11 18.11 0.11 -57.48
CA VAL A 11 19.33 0.14 -56.64
C VAL A 11 19.14 1.16 -55.51
N PHE A 12 19.13 0.65 -54.29
CA PHE A 12 19.29 1.40 -53.05
C PHE A 12 20.66 2.11 -53.02
N LEU A 13 20.70 3.42 -52.75
CA LEU A 13 21.86 4.01 -52.07
C LEU A 13 21.54 5.36 -51.39
N ALA A 14 21.50 5.29 -50.05
CA ALA A 14 21.82 6.32 -49.06
C ALA A 14 21.29 7.75 -49.27
N ILE A 15 20.09 8.03 -48.72
CA ILE A 15 19.79 9.36 -48.19
C ILE A 15 20.08 9.31 -46.69
N ALA A 16 21.24 9.86 -46.30
CA ALA A 16 21.55 10.16 -44.92
C ALA A 16 20.66 11.32 -44.46
N LEU A 17 19.61 11.00 -43.71
CA LEU A 17 18.85 11.95 -42.92
C LEU A 17 19.02 11.59 -41.45
N CYS A 18 19.54 12.57 -40.72
CA CYS A 18 19.82 12.56 -39.30
C CYS A 18 18.55 12.22 -38.50
N ALA A 19 18.61 11.17 -37.69
CA ALA A 19 17.79 11.02 -36.51
C ALA A 19 18.71 10.52 -35.40
N CYS A 20 18.85 11.31 -34.34
CA CYS A 20 19.61 10.93 -33.14
C CYS A 20 19.09 9.60 -32.62
N SER A 21 19.93 8.58 -32.72
CA SER A 21 19.75 7.31 -32.01
C SER A 21 21.03 7.10 -31.23
N ASP A 22 21.10 7.74 -30.06
CA ASP A 22 22.04 7.31 -29.04
C ASP A 22 21.64 5.88 -28.65
N SER A 23 22.45 4.95 -29.14
CA SER A 23 22.69 3.60 -28.62
C SER A 23 21.51 2.90 -27.92
N LEU A 24 20.93 1.94 -28.64
CA LEU A 24 20.18 0.81 -28.10
C LEU A 24 21.05 0.02 -27.12
N ALA A 25 21.04 0.41 -25.85
CA ALA A 25 21.05 -0.56 -24.77
C ALA A 25 19.59 -0.76 -24.37
N GLY A 26 19.01 -1.86 -24.86
CA GLY A 26 17.73 -2.34 -24.36
C GLY A 26 17.85 -2.63 -22.88
N ALA A 27 17.47 -1.67 -22.04
CA ALA A 27 16.83 -2.02 -20.80
C ALA A 27 15.41 -2.39 -21.21
N GLU A 28 15.16 -3.70 -21.28
CA GLU A 28 13.80 -4.20 -21.24
C GLU A 28 13.07 -3.41 -20.16
N ALA A 29 11.92 -2.84 -20.49
CA ALA A 29 10.96 -2.43 -19.49
C ALA A 29 10.61 -3.71 -18.73
N GLY A 30 11.42 -4.00 -17.70
CA GLY A 30 11.20 -5.08 -16.78
C GLY A 30 9.78 -4.86 -16.29
N ASP A 31 8.95 -5.85 -16.60
CA ASP A 31 7.68 -6.11 -15.97
C ASP A 31 7.66 -5.44 -14.60
N THR A 32 6.85 -4.40 -14.41
CA THR A 32 6.40 -3.97 -13.09
C THR A 32 5.50 -5.08 -12.55
N SER A 33 6.16 -6.22 -12.34
CA SER A 33 5.68 -7.43 -11.74
C SER A 33 5.28 -7.00 -10.35
N ARG A 34 3.96 -6.96 -10.12
CA ARG A 34 3.29 -6.99 -8.81
C ARG A 34 4.28 -7.00 -7.66
N SER A 35 4.86 -5.84 -7.33
CA SER A 35 5.78 -5.83 -6.20
C SER A 35 4.89 -6.02 -4.98
N ASN A 36 4.97 -7.22 -4.39
CA ASN A 36 4.36 -7.59 -3.11
C ASN A 36 5.05 -6.81 -1.97
N ILE A 37 5.29 -5.52 -2.19
CA ILE A 37 6.07 -4.64 -1.35
C ILE A 37 5.37 -3.26 -1.37
N LEU A 38 5.02 -2.77 -0.18
CA LEU A 38 4.60 -1.40 0.09
C LEU A 38 5.83 -0.62 0.56
N VAL A 39 6.14 0.48 -0.13
CA VAL A 39 7.14 1.44 0.35
C VAL A 39 6.41 2.55 1.08
N ASP A 40 6.69 2.71 2.37
CA ASP A 40 6.18 3.83 3.16
C ASP A 40 6.96 5.10 2.83
N ALA A 41 6.30 6.08 2.22
CA ALA A 41 6.94 7.32 1.79
C ALA A 41 7.41 8.21 2.97
N ARG A 42 6.96 7.93 4.20
CA ARG A 42 7.28 8.74 5.39
C ARG A 42 8.69 8.46 5.89
N ASP A 43 9.12 7.21 5.83
CA ASP A 43 10.40 6.74 6.38
C ASP A 43 11.20 5.84 5.41
N LEU A 44 10.69 5.61 4.20
CA LEU A 44 11.27 4.75 3.17
C LEU A 44 11.37 3.28 3.57
N GLN A 45 10.64 2.84 4.61
CA GLN A 45 10.61 1.44 5.00
C GLN A 45 9.76 0.63 4.01
N THR A 46 10.20 -0.61 3.74
CA THR A 46 9.53 -1.52 2.82
C THR A 46 8.86 -2.66 3.59
N TYR A 47 7.59 -2.90 3.30
CA TYR A 47 6.79 -3.93 3.94
C TYR A 47 6.25 -4.89 2.89
N LYS A 48 6.25 -6.18 3.17
CA LYS A 48 5.60 -7.17 2.31
C LYS A 48 4.11 -6.92 2.25
N THR A 49 3.55 -7.12 1.07
CA THR A 49 2.12 -7.08 0.83
C THR A 49 1.64 -8.37 0.20
N VAL A 50 0.34 -8.60 0.28
CA VAL A 50 -0.34 -9.76 -0.31
C VAL A 50 -1.62 -9.32 -0.99
N GLU A 51 -1.86 -9.78 -2.22
CA GLU A 51 -3.08 -9.52 -2.99
C GLU A 51 -4.13 -10.59 -2.65
N ILE A 52 -5.26 -10.19 -2.06
CA ILE A 52 -6.36 -11.07 -1.65
C ILE A 52 -7.68 -10.44 -2.07
N GLY A 53 -8.50 -11.18 -2.83
CA GLY A 53 -9.84 -10.71 -3.23
C GLY A 53 -9.81 -9.41 -4.05
N GLY A 54 -8.75 -9.16 -4.82
CA GLY A 54 -8.57 -7.94 -5.60
C GLY A 54 -8.15 -6.71 -4.78
N ARG A 55 -7.78 -6.89 -3.51
CA ARG A 55 -7.27 -5.83 -2.61
C ARG A 55 -5.86 -6.20 -2.14
N VAL A 56 -5.04 -5.19 -1.86
CA VAL A 56 -3.65 -5.36 -1.39
C VAL A 56 -3.60 -5.11 0.12
N TRP A 57 -2.98 -6.03 0.86
CA TRP A 57 -2.86 -6.03 2.33
C TRP A 57 -1.40 -6.01 2.76
N MET A 58 -1.06 -5.45 3.93
CA MET A 58 0.28 -5.63 4.53
C MET A 58 0.37 -7.01 5.17
N ALA A 59 1.46 -7.73 4.93
CA ALA A 59 1.76 -9.03 5.54
C ALA A 59 2.76 -8.93 6.71
N GLU A 60 3.15 -7.72 7.09
CA GLU A 60 4.12 -7.43 8.14
C GLU A 60 3.62 -6.28 9.02
N ASN A 61 4.08 -6.22 10.27
CA ASN A 61 3.74 -5.14 11.19
C ASN A 61 4.29 -3.81 10.67
N LEU A 62 3.47 -2.75 10.71
CA LEU A 62 3.92 -1.40 10.44
C LEU A 62 4.91 -0.98 11.54
N ASN A 63 6.15 -0.72 11.16
CA ASN A 63 7.25 -0.35 12.04
C ASN A 63 7.72 1.08 11.73
N TYR A 64 6.74 2.00 11.76
CA TYR A 64 6.98 3.42 11.55
C TYR A 64 7.49 4.05 12.85
N ARG A 65 8.77 4.45 12.88
CA ARG A 65 9.39 5.07 14.05
C ARG A 65 9.19 6.58 14.01
N VAL A 66 8.16 7.08 14.68
CA VAL A 66 8.09 8.51 15.01
C VAL A 66 9.19 8.79 16.03
N VAL A 67 10.18 9.60 15.65
CA VAL A 67 11.09 10.17 16.65
C VAL A 67 10.19 11.11 17.48
N TRP A 68 10.06 10.79 18.77
CA TRP A 68 9.13 11.33 19.80
C TRP A 68 7.84 10.49 20.02
N GLU A 69 7.92 9.69 21.11
CA GLU A 69 6.93 8.82 21.77
C GLU A 69 6.49 7.52 21.07
N ARG A 70 6.54 6.42 21.83
CA ARG A 70 6.41 5.00 21.41
C ARG A 70 4.99 4.58 20.99
N ASP A 71 4.07 5.53 20.89
CA ASP A 71 2.66 5.29 21.16
C ASP A 71 1.80 6.00 20.10
N ASP A 72 1.96 5.69 18.80
CA ASP A 72 1.27 6.43 17.71
C ASP A 72 -0.27 6.37 17.86
N PHE A 73 -0.81 5.17 18.08
CA PHE A 73 -2.25 5.03 18.30
C PHE A 73 -2.71 5.55 19.65
N ASP A 74 -1.97 5.27 20.72
CA ASP A 74 -2.27 5.77 22.06
C ASP A 74 -2.28 7.31 22.09
N SER A 75 -1.34 7.95 21.40
CA SER A 75 -1.26 9.41 21.24
C SER A 75 -2.42 9.94 20.41
N LEU A 76 -2.79 9.26 19.32
CA LEU A 76 -3.96 9.63 18.51
C LEU A 76 -5.25 9.52 19.33
N ILE A 77 -5.44 8.42 20.04
CA ILE A 77 -6.61 8.15 20.89
C ILE A 77 -6.69 9.19 22.01
N TYR A 78 -5.57 9.48 22.68
CA TYR A 78 -5.47 10.54 23.67
C TYR A 78 -5.82 11.92 23.08
N ALA A 79 -5.26 12.25 21.91
CA ALA A 79 -5.48 13.53 21.24
C ALA A 79 -6.93 13.75 20.78
N VAL A 80 -7.71 12.68 20.61
CA VAL A 80 -9.13 12.76 20.27
C VAL A 80 -10.07 12.59 21.47
N GLY A 81 -9.53 12.50 22.69
CA GLY A 81 -10.31 12.49 23.93
C GLY A 81 -10.61 11.11 24.52
N GLY A 82 -9.86 10.08 24.10
CA GLY A 82 -9.96 8.71 24.63
C GLY A 82 -10.78 7.77 23.75
N PHE A 83 -10.88 6.51 24.18
CA PHE A 83 -11.37 5.40 23.38
C PHE A 83 -12.83 5.53 22.92
N GLU A 84 -13.72 6.09 23.74
CA GLU A 84 -15.19 6.06 23.54
C GLU A 84 -15.68 6.75 22.26
N HIS A 85 -14.96 7.78 21.80
CA HIS A 85 -15.31 8.56 20.61
C HIS A 85 -14.18 8.59 19.58
N ALA A 86 -13.17 7.73 19.77
CA ALA A 86 -11.97 7.75 18.96
C ALA A 86 -12.26 7.37 17.51
N ALA A 87 -13.12 6.38 17.24
CA ALA A 87 -13.38 5.94 15.86
C ALA A 87 -14.01 7.07 15.04
N ASP A 88 -15.11 7.65 15.53
CA ASP A 88 -15.77 8.79 14.87
C ASP A 88 -14.83 9.99 14.73
N SER A 89 -14.03 10.25 15.76
CA SER A 89 -13.08 11.35 15.77
C SER A 89 -11.92 11.18 14.79
N LEU A 90 -11.43 9.96 14.61
CA LEU A 90 -10.36 9.63 13.67
C LEU A 90 -10.88 9.67 12.24
N ILE A 91 -12.09 9.16 12.01
CA ILE A 91 -12.76 9.19 10.70
C ILE A 91 -13.07 10.64 10.29
N SER A 92 -13.72 11.42 11.15
CA SER A 92 -14.13 12.81 10.85
C SER A 92 -12.94 13.73 10.56
N ARG A 93 -11.78 13.47 11.16
CA ARG A 93 -10.55 14.23 10.92
C ARG A 93 -9.70 13.66 9.77
N GLY A 94 -10.16 12.59 9.12
CA GLY A 94 -9.50 11.96 7.98
C GLY A 94 -8.22 11.21 8.33
N PHE A 95 -8.04 10.79 9.58
CA PHE A 95 -6.95 9.88 9.96
C PHE A 95 -7.23 8.44 9.47
N ILE A 96 -8.51 8.11 9.28
CA ILE A 96 -8.98 6.83 8.73
C ILE A 96 -10.08 7.16 7.72
N THR A 97 -9.96 6.66 6.49
CA THR A 97 -10.81 7.09 5.36
C THR A 97 -12.11 6.31 5.22
N ASP A 98 -12.17 5.06 5.69
CA ASP A 98 -13.38 4.23 5.78
C ASP A 98 -13.09 2.99 6.64
N ILE A 99 -14.13 2.37 7.23
CA ILE A 99 -14.02 1.04 7.85
C ILE A 99 -14.20 -0.01 6.75
N GLN A 100 -13.23 -0.05 5.84
CA GLN A 100 -13.03 -1.16 4.92
C GLN A 100 -11.81 -1.93 5.42
N GLY A 101 -12.04 -2.93 6.23
CA GLY A 101 -10.97 -3.72 6.80
C GLY A 101 -11.44 -5.13 7.10
N GLY A 102 -10.58 -5.85 7.80
CA GLY A 102 -10.75 -7.22 8.23
C GLY A 102 -9.34 -7.75 8.51
N TYR A 103 -9.18 -9.06 8.47
CA TYR A 103 -7.85 -9.64 8.37
C TYR A 103 -7.86 -10.79 7.37
N TYR A 104 -6.66 -11.16 6.94
CA TYR A 104 -6.43 -12.39 6.22
C TYR A 104 -5.41 -13.25 6.95
N PHE A 105 -5.72 -14.53 7.07
CA PHE A 105 -4.83 -15.50 7.68
C PHE A 105 -5.07 -16.88 7.09
N MET A 106 -3.99 -17.62 6.80
CA MET A 106 -4.04 -19.00 6.29
C MET A 106 -4.96 -19.23 5.09
N GLY A 107 -5.06 -18.28 4.14
CA GLY A 107 -5.92 -18.45 2.98
C GLY A 107 -7.32 -17.85 3.12
N TYR A 108 -7.71 -17.40 4.30
CA TYR A 108 -9.07 -16.96 4.60
C TYR A 108 -9.12 -15.47 4.95
N SER A 109 -9.96 -14.74 4.21
CA SER A 109 -10.43 -13.40 4.55
C SER A 109 -11.56 -13.48 5.59
N SER A 110 -11.48 -12.73 6.68
CA SER A 110 -12.51 -12.68 7.73
C SER A 110 -12.85 -11.25 8.12
N TYR A 111 -14.09 -11.05 8.59
CA TYR A 111 -14.58 -9.78 9.14
C TYR A 111 -14.56 -8.58 8.19
N PHE A 112 -14.54 -8.86 6.89
CA PHE A 112 -14.65 -7.85 5.85
C PHE A 112 -15.91 -7.02 6.02
N ASP A 113 -15.77 -5.70 5.92
CA ASP A 113 -16.83 -4.68 6.07
C ASP A 113 -17.48 -4.57 7.46
N GLU A 114 -16.99 -5.31 8.45
CA GLU A 114 -17.48 -5.26 9.84
C GLU A 114 -16.43 -4.66 10.79
N PHE A 115 -15.16 -5.02 10.60
CA PHE A 115 -14.07 -4.55 11.46
C PHE A 115 -12.90 -4.02 10.64
N ALA A 116 -12.14 -3.08 11.19
CA ALA A 116 -10.84 -2.69 10.66
C ALA A 116 -9.77 -2.91 11.72
N TYR A 117 -8.77 -3.73 11.38
CA TYR A 117 -7.64 -4.03 12.23
C TYR A 117 -6.39 -3.31 11.72
N PHE A 118 -5.66 -2.70 12.64
CA PHE A 118 -4.42 -2.00 12.34
C PHE A 118 -3.31 -2.47 13.25
N TRP A 119 -2.13 -2.69 12.69
CA TRP A 119 -0.94 -3.02 13.47
C TRP A 119 -0.56 -1.88 14.42
N THR A 120 -0.06 -2.26 15.60
CA THR A 120 0.73 -1.40 16.49
C THR A 120 2.16 -1.91 16.57
N THR A 121 3.07 -1.15 17.17
CA THR A 121 4.46 -1.55 17.39
C THR A 121 4.66 -2.46 18.59
N ASP A 122 3.61 -2.71 19.38
CA ASP A 122 3.70 -3.46 20.63
C ASP A 122 3.58 -4.96 20.38
N GLU A 123 4.66 -5.70 20.64
CA GLU A 123 4.62 -7.15 20.82
C GLU A 123 4.00 -7.47 22.18
N VAL A 124 3.02 -8.37 22.23
CA VAL A 124 2.36 -8.76 23.48
C VAL A 124 2.97 -10.04 24.02
N ARG A 125 3.22 -11.02 23.15
CA ARG A 125 3.83 -12.32 23.45
C ARG A 125 4.29 -12.98 22.15
N ALA A 126 5.06 -14.06 22.25
CA ALA A 126 5.65 -14.74 21.09
C ALA A 126 4.64 -14.97 19.95
N ASN A 127 4.94 -14.40 18.78
CA ASN A 127 4.15 -14.44 17.54
C ASN A 127 2.82 -13.66 17.59
N TYR A 128 2.57 -12.86 18.62
CA TYR A 128 1.38 -12.02 18.76
C TYR A 128 1.77 -10.56 18.95
N ALA A 129 1.18 -9.69 18.12
CA ALA A 129 1.29 -8.26 18.26
C ALA A 129 -0.07 -7.66 18.64
N ARG A 130 -0.01 -6.54 19.37
CA ARG A 130 -1.20 -5.73 19.65
C ARG A 130 -1.69 -5.09 18.37
N THR A 131 -3.00 -5.08 18.21
CA THR A 131 -3.70 -4.43 17.13
C THR A 131 -4.70 -3.43 17.67
N VAL A 132 -5.07 -2.48 16.83
CA VAL A 132 -6.20 -1.59 17.06
C VAL A 132 -7.34 -2.03 16.18
N MET A 133 -8.49 -2.26 16.80
CA MET A 133 -9.72 -2.68 16.15
C MET A 133 -10.76 -1.55 16.20
N LEU A 134 -11.35 -1.27 15.04
CA LEU A 134 -12.53 -0.43 14.89
C LEU A 134 -13.68 -1.30 14.40
N GLU A 135 -14.83 -1.23 15.06
CA GLU A 135 -16.05 -1.91 14.65
C GLU A 135 -16.97 -0.94 13.93
N LYS A 136 -17.56 -1.38 12.82
CA LYS A 136 -18.49 -0.58 12.04
C LYS A 136 -19.70 -0.17 12.88
N GLY A 137 -19.98 1.14 12.86
CA GLY A 137 -21.10 1.72 13.60
C GLY A 137 -20.85 1.90 15.09
N ARG A 138 -19.65 1.58 15.60
CA ARG A 138 -19.21 1.98 16.94
C ARG A 138 -18.37 3.24 16.89
N SER A 139 -18.61 4.12 17.84
CA SER A 139 -17.83 5.35 18.03
C SER A 139 -16.47 5.09 18.68
N SER A 140 -16.28 3.91 19.26
CA SER A 140 -15.12 3.57 20.06
C SER A 140 -14.06 2.78 19.31
N VAL A 141 -12.83 2.85 19.83
CA VAL A 141 -11.70 2.02 19.42
C VAL A 141 -11.38 1.05 20.55
N SER A 142 -10.89 -0.14 20.23
CA SER A 142 -10.36 -1.09 21.22
C SER A 142 -9.03 -1.69 20.79
N TYR A 143 -8.26 -2.15 21.78
CA TYR A 143 -7.09 -3.00 21.54
C TYR A 143 -7.48 -4.47 21.45
N ASP A 144 -6.79 -5.20 20.58
CA ASP A 144 -6.92 -6.65 20.41
C ASP A 144 -5.53 -7.26 20.13
N GLU A 145 -5.43 -8.58 20.06
CA GLU A 145 -4.20 -9.30 19.74
C GLU A 145 -4.37 -10.10 18.45
N ALA A 146 -3.41 -10.01 17.54
CA ALA A 146 -3.39 -10.84 16.33
C ALA A 146 -2.03 -11.53 16.17
N TYR A 147 -2.03 -12.68 15.50
CA TYR A 147 -0.77 -13.32 15.15
C TYR A 147 -0.02 -12.45 14.15
N GLU A 148 1.29 -12.29 14.31
CA GLU A 148 2.14 -11.48 13.42
C GLU A 148 2.10 -11.91 11.94
N GLU A 149 1.61 -13.12 11.66
CA GLU A 149 1.38 -13.65 10.31
C GLU A 149 0.09 -13.16 9.65
N PHE A 150 -0.78 -12.45 10.38
CA PHE A 150 -2.02 -11.91 9.82
C PHE A 150 -1.69 -10.80 8.82
N ALA A 151 -2.51 -10.68 7.78
CA ALA A 151 -2.49 -9.50 6.93
C ALA A 151 -3.60 -8.54 7.37
N LEU A 152 -3.22 -7.33 7.81
CA LEU A 152 -4.12 -6.32 8.37
C LEU A 152 -4.14 -5.04 7.50
N SER A 153 -5.05 -4.12 7.84
CA SER A 153 -5.23 -2.85 7.11
C SER A 153 -4.10 -1.87 7.37
N VAL A 154 -3.80 -1.05 6.34
CA VAL A 154 -2.87 0.09 6.41
C VAL A 154 -3.65 1.38 6.52
N ARG A 155 -3.14 2.35 7.29
CA ARG A 155 -3.61 3.75 7.19
C ARG A 155 -2.43 4.70 7.03
N CYS A 156 -2.65 5.79 6.32
CA CYS A 156 -1.77 6.95 6.37
C CYS A 156 -2.14 7.76 7.61
N VAL A 157 -1.30 7.75 8.64
CA VAL A 157 -1.46 8.69 9.75
C VAL A 157 -0.97 10.05 9.29
N LYS A 158 -1.90 11.01 9.16
CA LYS A 158 -1.56 12.40 8.86
C LYS A 158 -0.83 12.98 10.07
N SER A 159 0.43 13.40 9.91
CA SER A 159 1.14 14.15 10.95
C SER A 159 0.47 15.54 11.14
N ARG A 160 0.44 16.04 12.38
CA ARG A 160 -0.15 17.36 12.71
C ARG A 160 0.63 18.51 12.08
#